data_AF-A0ABD6B9J3-F1
#
_entry.id   AF-A0ABD6B9J3-F1
#
_cell.length_a   1.000
_cell.length_b   1.000
_cell.length_c   1.000
_cell.angle_alpha   90.00
_cell.angle_beta   90.00
_cell.angle_gamma   90.00
#
_symmetry.space_group_name_H-M   'P 1'
#
loop_
_entity.id
_entity.type
_entity.pdbx_description
1 polymer ?
#
loop_
_entity_poly.entity_id
_entity_poly.type
_entity_poly.pdbx_seq_one_letter_code
_entity_poly.pdbx_strand_id
1 'polypeptide(L)' 'AVPGRGGVSVLDTVENTAPFNATGAPAVSVPCGEVEGRPVGLQLVGPPGADGFLLRAAASIECVLH' A
#
# COMPACT_ATOMS: atom_id res chain seq x y z
N ALA A 1 -5.33 -21.18 -7.42
CA ALA A 1 -5.50 -20.81 -8.84
C ALA A 1 -4.66 -21.75 -9.69
N VAL A 2 -5.18 -22.14 -10.86
CA VAL A 2 -4.55 -23.03 -11.85
C VAL A 2 -3.78 -22.15 -12.85
N PRO A 3 -2.59 -22.51 -13.35
CA PRO A 3 -1.90 -21.71 -14.36
C PRO A 3 -2.69 -21.67 -15.67
N GLY A 4 -2.89 -20.49 -16.28
CA GLY A 4 -3.34 -20.37 -17.67
C GLY A 4 -4.70 -19.71 -17.96
N ARG A 5 -5.38 -19.05 -17.02
CA ARG A 5 -6.51 -18.14 -17.33
C ARG A 5 -6.06 -16.70 -17.14
N GLY A 6 -6.04 -15.91 -18.22
CA GLY A 6 -5.60 -14.51 -18.25
C GLY A 6 -6.49 -13.56 -17.44
N GLY A 7 -6.37 -13.63 -16.12
CA GLY A 7 -7.02 -12.74 -15.16
C GLY A 7 -6.17 -12.62 -13.91
N VAL A 8 -6.29 -11.48 -13.25
CA VAL A 8 -5.57 -11.14 -12.00
C VAL A 8 -5.94 -12.16 -10.92
N SER A 9 -4.93 -12.82 -10.36
CA SER A 9 -5.05 -13.72 -9.20
C SER A 9 -5.19 -12.92 -7.91
N VAL A 10 -5.77 -13.53 -6.88
CA VAL A 10 -5.79 -12.96 -5.51
C VAL A 10 -4.38 -12.71 -4.99
N LEU A 11 -3.38 -13.46 -5.46
CA LEU A 11 -1.99 -13.23 -5.05
C LEU A 11 -1.44 -11.91 -5.62
N ASP A 12 -1.87 -11.52 -6.81
CA ASP A 12 -1.43 -10.29 -7.47
C ASP A 12 -1.94 -9.05 -6.72
N THR A 13 -3.05 -9.16 -5.99
CA THR A 13 -3.61 -8.02 -5.21
C THR A 13 -2.88 -7.79 -3.88
N VAL A 14 -2.11 -8.76 -3.40
CA VAL A 14 -1.40 -8.67 -2.12
C VAL A 14 0.12 -8.67 -2.26
N GLU A 15 0.65 -8.70 -3.49
CA GLU A 15 2.09 -8.73 -3.74
C GLU A 15 2.84 -7.58 -3.03
N ASN A 16 2.23 -6.40 -2.97
CA ASN A 16 2.81 -5.24 -2.30
C ASN A 16 2.61 -5.21 -0.79
N THR A 17 1.62 -5.91 -0.22
CA THR A 17 1.27 -5.82 1.21
C THR A 17 1.78 -7.03 2.00
N ALA A 18 1.76 -8.21 1.38
CA ALA A 18 2.13 -9.47 2.01
C ALA A 18 3.57 -9.50 2.56
N PRO A 19 4.60 -8.94 1.90
CA PRO A 19 5.95 -8.89 2.46
C PRO A 19 6.03 -8.14 3.79
N PHE A 20 5.25 -7.07 3.96
CA PHE A 20 5.29 -6.24 5.18
C PHE A 20 4.50 -6.88 6.33
N ASN A 21 3.45 -7.64 6.03
CA ASN A 21 2.81 -8.52 7.01
C ASN A 21 3.77 -9.60 7.52
N ALA A 22 4.55 -10.21 6.62
CA ALA A 22 5.48 -11.28 6.98
C ALA A 22 6.69 -10.78 7.79
N THR A 23 7.19 -9.59 7.46
CA THR A 23 8.34 -8.97 8.15
C THR A 23 7.96 -8.22 9.43
N GLY A 24 6.69 -7.83 9.57
CA GLY A 24 6.21 -6.97 10.66
C GLY A 24 6.67 -5.52 10.56
N ALA A 25 7.20 -5.09 9.40
CA ALA A 25 7.54 -3.70 9.16
C ALA A 25 6.25 -2.84 9.12
N PRO A 26 6.25 -1.64 9.73
CA PRO A 26 5.08 -0.78 9.69
C PRO A 26 4.80 -0.30 8.27
N ALA A 27 3.53 -0.39 7.85
CA ALA A 27 3.05 0.06 6.56
C ALA A 27 1.73 0.84 6.73
N VAL A 28 1.53 1.88 5.92
CA VAL A 28 0.31 2.71 5.90
C VAL A 28 -0.08 3.04 4.46
N SER A 29 -1.37 3.03 4.17
CA SER A 29 -1.90 3.41 2.85
C SER A 29 -2.70 4.70 2.95
N VAL A 30 -2.45 5.63 2.03
CA VAL A 30 -3.21 6.88 1.88
C VAL A 30 -3.81 6.97 0.47
N PRO A 31 -4.97 7.61 0.27
CA PRO A 31 -5.46 7.92 -1.07
C PRO A 31 -4.45 8.79 -1.82
N CYS A 32 -4.22 8.52 -3.11
CA CYS A 32 -3.28 9.29 -3.92
C CYS A 32 -3.81 9.67 -5.31
N GLY A 33 -5.13 9.60 -5.49
CA GLY A 33 -5.81 9.98 -6.72
C GLY A 33 -6.76 8.90 -7.22
N GLU A 34 -7.13 9.02 -8.49
CA GLU A 34 -8.06 8.12 -9.15
C GLU A 34 -7.54 7.70 -10.53
N VAL A 35 -7.84 6.46 -10.92
CA VAL A 35 -7.65 5.95 -12.28
C VAL A 35 -8.97 5.38 -12.73
N GLU A 36 -9.48 5.87 -13.87
CA GLU A 36 -10.78 5.46 -14.42
C GLU A 36 -11.94 5.63 -13.43
N GLY A 37 -11.90 6.67 -12.58
CA GLY A 37 -12.92 6.95 -11.56
C GLY A 37 -12.89 5.98 -10.37
N ARG A 38 -11.79 5.25 -10.18
CA ARG A 38 -11.57 4.33 -9.05
C ARG A 38 -10.42 4.84 -8.19
N PRO A 39 -10.54 4.80 -6.85
CA PRO A 39 -9.50 5.30 -5.97
C PRO A 39 -8.22 4.47 -6.08
N VAL A 40 -7.08 5.16 -6.10
CA VAL A 40 -5.74 4.57 -6.04
C VAL A 40 -5.12 4.92 -4.69
N GLY A 41 -4.50 3.93 -4.06
CA GLY A 41 -3.79 4.10 -2.79
C GLY A 41 -2.28 4.06 -2.97
N LEU A 42 -1.57 4.90 -2.22
CA LEU A 42 -0.12 4.86 -2.06
C LEU A 42 0.22 4.19 -0.74
N GLN A 43 0.98 3.09 -0.79
CA GLN A 43 1.49 2.43 0.41
C GLN A 43 2.89 2.93 0.75
N LEU A 44 3.06 3.38 1.98
CA LEU A 44 4.32 3.81 2.57
C LEU A 44 4.78 2.76 3.58
N VAL A 45 6.07 2.43 3.59
CA VAL A 45 6.65 1.45 4.52
C VAL A 45 7.79 2.10 5.28
N GLY A 46 7.76 1.96 6.60
CA GLY A 46 8.75 2.51 7.51
C GLY A 46 9.69 1.45 8.08
N PRO A 47 10.81 1.86 8.71
CA PRO A 47 11.66 0.95 9.47
C PRO A 47 10.93 0.42 10.72
N PRO A 48 11.34 -0.75 11.27
CA PRO A 48 10.73 -1.31 12.47
C PRO A 48 10.68 -0.33 13.65
N GLY A 49 9.52 -0.24 14.31
CA GLY A 49 9.30 0.64 15.46
C GLY A 49 9.20 2.13 15.16
N ALA A 50 9.13 2.52 13.88
CA ALA A 50 9.07 3.93 13.45
C ALA A 50 7.67 4.39 13.04
N ASP A 51 6.62 3.80 13.61
CA ASP A 51 5.21 4.08 13.30
C ASP A 51 4.87 5.57 13.37
N GLY A 52 5.32 6.26 14.42
CA GLY A 52 5.09 7.69 14.57
C GLY A 52 5.77 8.55 13.49
N PHE A 53 6.93 8.13 12.97
CA PHE A 53 7.56 8.79 11.83
C PHE A 53 6.79 8.51 10.54
N LEU A 54 6.42 7.25 10.31
CA LEU A 54 5.68 6.82 9.14
C LEU A 54 4.32 7.54 9.03
N LEU A 55 3.59 7.65 10.14
CA LEU A 55 2.31 8.36 10.19
C LEU A 55 2.46 9.87 9.91
N ARG A 56 3.53 10.52 10.40
CA ARG A 56 3.80 11.93 10.06
C ARG A 56 4.12 12.12 8.58
N ALA A 57 4.89 11.20 7.99
CA ALA A 57 5.17 11.21 6.56
C ALA A 57 3.88 11.02 5.75
N ALA A 58 3.05 10.04 6.13
CA ALA A 58 1.77 9.78 5.48
C ALA A 58 0.83 11.00 5.55
N ALA A 59 0.68 11.62 6.72
CA ALA A 59 -0.12 12.83 6.88
C ALA A 59 0.40 14.01 6.03
N SER A 60 1.72 14.15 5.91
CA SER A 60 2.32 15.20 5.08
C SER A 60 2.05 14.96 3.60
N ILE A 61 2.12 13.70 3.16
CA ILE A 61 1.82 13.29 1.79
C ILE A 61 0.33 13.47 1.49
N GLU A 62 -0.55 13.02 2.37
CA GLU A 62 -2.00 13.19 2.24
C GLU A 62 -2.39 14.68 2.10
N CYS A 63 -1.75 15.56 2.87
CA CYS A 63 -1.95 17.02 2.79
C CYS A 63 -1.49 17.64 1.47
N VAL A 64 -0.53 17.03 0.76
CA VAL A 64 -0.07 17.53 -0.56
C VAL A 64 -0.92 16.97 -1.70
N LEU A 65 -1.51 15.79 -1.51
CA LEU A 65 -2.32 15.13 -2.52
C LEU A 65 -3.80 15.57 -2.50
N HIS A 66 -4.23 16.27 -1.45
CA HIS A 66 -5.58 16.81 -1.26
C HIS A 66 -5.55 18.34 -1.12
#